data_AF-A0A832WUI0-F1
#
_entry.id   AF-A0A832WUI0-F1
#
_cell.length_a   1.000
_cell.length_b   1.000
_cell.length_c   1.000
_cell.angle_alpha   90.00
_cell.angle_beta   90.00
_cell.angle_gamma   90.00
#
_symmetry.space_group_name_H-M   'P 1'
#
loop_
_entity.id
_entity.type
_entity.pdbx_description
1 polymer ?
#
loop_
_entity_poly.entity_id
_entity_poly.type
_entity_poly.pdbx_seq_one_letter_code
_entity_poly.pdbx_strand_id
1 'polypeptide(L)'
;MEPLISMGVLALIGVAATIAGASEDLESDIGSQSNPNSQVQLAPQMMFPHRIFNKAISGEPPSNALMCSIGAAVATVLISEFTVSPLFALVFGSLIAACIHGTFAVTATIGRCASQSRFKQPIYLDMIRSHTPAIMGYAFITTFCTLVVSYLMTVVLGHPFPLTMLAFIWGITIGAIGSSTGDVHYGAER
;
A
#
# COMPACT_ATOMS: atom_id res chain seq x y z
N MET A 1 -18.75 11.11 -25.06
CA MET A 1 -18.53 9.66 -25.05
C MET A 1 -19.85 8.96 -25.32
N GLU A 2 -19.82 7.86 -26.06
CA GLU A 2 -20.98 6.99 -26.22
C GLU A 2 -21.33 6.35 -24.86
N PRO A 3 -22.61 6.29 -24.44
CA PRO A 3 -22.99 5.80 -23.11
C PRO A 3 -22.45 4.41 -22.77
N LEU A 4 -22.36 3.53 -23.77
CA LEU A 4 -21.84 2.17 -23.60
C LEU A 4 -20.35 2.15 -23.19
N ILE A 5 -19.54 3.02 -23.80
CA ILE A 5 -18.10 3.15 -23.50
C ILE A 5 -17.93 3.72 -22.08
N SER A 6 -18.69 4.74 -21.71
CA SER A 6 -18.66 5.31 -20.36
C SER A 6 -19.04 4.29 -19.29
N MET A 7 -20.06 3.47 -19.53
CA MET A 7 -20.49 2.42 -18.60
C MET A 7 -19.45 1.30 -18.48
N GLY A 8 -18.80 0.91 -19.58
CA GLY A 8 -17.70 -0.07 -19.55
C GLY A 8 -16.49 0.42 -18.75
N VAL A 9 -16.12 1.70 -18.90
CA VAL A 9 -15.03 2.31 -18.14
C VAL A 9 -15.35 2.39 -16.66
N LEU A 10 -16.59 2.77 -16.32
CA LEU A 10 -17.04 2.80 -14.94
C LEU A 10 -17.01 1.40 -14.30
N ALA A 11 -17.42 0.36 -15.04
CA ALA A 11 -17.34 -1.02 -14.57
C ALA A 11 -15.88 -1.45 -14.32
N LEU A 12 -14.95 -1.10 -15.20
CA LEU A 12 -13.52 -1.37 -15.03
C LEU A 12 -12.94 -0.64 -13.81
N ILE A 13 -13.31 0.62 -13.60
CA ILE A 13 -12.92 1.39 -12.41
C ILE A 13 -13.45 0.72 -11.14
N GLY A 14 -14.71 0.27 -11.15
CA GLY A 14 -15.31 -0.43 -10.01
C GLY A 14 -14.55 -1.72 -9.67
N VAL A 15 -14.27 -2.56 -10.66
CA VAL A 15 -13.49 -3.80 -10.47
C VAL A 15 -12.09 -3.51 -9.94
N ALA A 16 -11.38 -2.54 -10.53
CA ALA A 16 -10.05 -2.16 -10.09
C ALA A 16 -10.05 -1.63 -8.64
N ALA A 17 -11.03 -0.79 -8.28
CA ALA A 17 -11.17 -0.28 -6.92
C ALA A 17 -11.45 -1.40 -5.90
N THR A 18 -12.29 -2.38 -6.26
CA THR A 18 -12.56 -3.54 -5.39
C THR A 18 -11.31 -4.38 -5.18
N ILE A 19 -10.55 -4.65 -6.24
CA ILE A 19 -9.28 -5.40 -6.12
C ILE A 19 -8.29 -4.62 -5.26
N ALA A 20 -8.17 -3.30 -5.46
CA ALA A 20 -7.25 -2.47 -4.69
C ALA A 20 -7.58 -2.46 -3.19
N GLY A 21 -8.85 -2.36 -2.84
CA GLY A 21 -9.29 -2.42 -1.44
C GLY A 21 -9.01 -3.80 -0.82
N ALA A 22 -9.35 -4.88 -1.52
CA ALA A 22 -9.11 -6.23 -1.01
C ALA A 22 -7.60 -6.55 -0.88
N SER A 23 -6.77 -6.11 -1.84
CA SER A 23 -5.33 -6.35 -1.76
C SER A 23 -4.67 -5.50 -0.67
N GLU A 24 -5.16 -4.29 -0.43
CA GLU A 24 -4.64 -3.44 0.65
C GLU A 24 -4.97 -3.98 2.04
N ASP A 25 -6.18 -4.48 2.24
CA ASP A 25 -6.60 -5.17 3.47
C ASP A 25 -5.71 -6.39 3.75
N LEU A 26 -5.52 -7.26 2.74
CA LEU A 26 -4.62 -8.43 2.85
C LEU A 26 -3.17 -8.03 3.13
N GLU A 27 -2.70 -6.93 2.55
CA GLU A 27 -1.35 -6.41 2.79
C GLU A 27 -1.17 -5.91 4.23
N SER A 28 -2.20 -5.25 4.77
CA SER A 28 -2.23 -4.84 6.18
C SER A 28 -2.26 -6.03 7.14
N ASP A 29 -3.07 -7.04 6.86
CA ASP A 29 -3.17 -8.23 7.71
C ASP A 29 -1.86 -9.01 7.82
N ILE A 30 -1.07 -9.01 6.74
CA ILE A 30 0.25 -9.66 6.73
C ILE A 30 1.25 -8.90 7.59
N GLY A 31 1.16 -7.58 7.63
CA GLY A 31 2.03 -6.78 8.48
C GLY A 31 1.25 -5.66 9.15
N SER A 32 1.04 -5.77 10.46
CA SER A 32 0.33 -4.78 11.27
C SER A 32 0.76 -3.35 10.91
N GLN A 33 -0.12 -2.64 10.18
CA GLN A 33 0.11 -1.28 9.69
C GLN A 33 -0.95 -0.29 10.19
N SER A 34 -2.21 -0.71 10.28
CA SER A 34 -3.37 0.05 10.78
C SER A 34 -3.30 0.40 12.25
N ASN A 35 -2.26 -0.07 12.96
CA ASN A 35 -2.24 -0.06 14.41
C ASN A 35 -1.07 0.77 14.98
N PRO A 36 -1.10 2.11 14.80
CA PRO A 36 -0.16 3.00 15.47
C PRO A 36 -0.37 3.00 16.99
N ASN A 37 -1.60 2.67 17.46
CA ASN A 37 -1.94 2.50 18.88
C ASN A 37 -1.93 1.04 19.34
N SER A 38 -1.29 0.16 18.57
CA SER A 38 -1.31 -1.27 18.85
C SER A 38 -0.66 -1.58 20.16
N GLN A 39 -1.38 -2.34 21.00
CA GLN A 39 -0.74 -3.03 22.10
C GLN A 39 0.35 -3.98 21.59
N VAL A 40 0.40 -4.40 20.31
CA VAL A 40 1.57 -5.07 19.70
C VAL A 40 2.86 -4.26 19.89
N GLN A 41 2.82 -2.93 19.75
CA GLN A 41 4.00 -2.07 19.97
C GLN A 41 4.39 -1.95 21.44
N LEU A 42 3.43 -2.16 22.34
CA LEU A 42 3.62 -2.07 23.78
C LEU A 42 3.83 -3.45 24.43
N ALA A 43 3.53 -4.54 23.72
CA ALA A 43 3.59 -5.90 24.23
C ALA A 43 4.98 -6.27 24.75
N PRO A 44 6.09 -5.91 24.05
CA PRO A 44 7.41 -6.10 24.62
C PRO A 44 7.64 -5.30 25.91
N GLN A 45 7.07 -4.09 26.04
CA GLN A 45 7.17 -3.27 27.26
C GLN A 45 6.46 -3.93 28.45
N MET A 46 5.44 -4.75 28.15
CA MET A 46 4.71 -5.59 29.11
C MET A 46 5.32 -6.99 29.26
N MET A 47 6.56 -7.19 28.78
CA MET A 47 7.28 -8.47 28.84
C MET A 47 6.64 -9.62 28.03
N PHE A 48 5.91 -9.29 26.97
CA PHE A 48 5.38 -10.23 25.98
C PHE A 48 6.09 -10.08 24.61
N PRO A 49 7.18 -10.82 24.36
CA PRO A 49 7.80 -10.87 23.06
C PRO A 49 6.88 -11.56 22.04
N HIS A 50 6.71 -10.97 20.86
CA HIS A 50 5.78 -11.46 19.84
C HIS A 50 6.47 -11.63 18.48
N ARG A 51 5.85 -12.42 17.59
CA ARG A 51 6.31 -12.66 16.22
C ARG A 51 5.41 -11.99 15.19
N ILE A 52 5.10 -10.70 15.40
CA ILE A 52 4.24 -9.94 14.50
C ILE A 52 5.10 -9.00 13.67
N PHE A 53 4.88 -8.99 12.34
CA PHE A 53 5.58 -8.10 11.43
C PHE A 53 4.95 -6.71 11.50
N ASN A 54 5.54 -5.81 12.29
CA ASN A 54 5.01 -4.47 12.46
C ASN A 54 5.62 -3.53 11.42
N LYS A 55 4.79 -2.97 10.52
CA LYS A 55 5.22 -2.01 9.48
C LYS A 55 4.58 -0.62 9.60
N ALA A 56 3.97 -0.27 10.74
CA ALA A 56 3.27 1.01 10.95
C ALA A 56 4.15 2.29 10.82
N ILE A 57 4.49 2.72 9.60
CA ILE A 57 5.42 3.85 9.33
C ILE A 57 4.75 5.21 9.59
N SER A 58 3.55 5.41 9.05
CA SER A 58 2.82 6.70 9.10
C SER A 58 1.28 6.50 9.11
N GLY A 59 0.81 5.30 9.45
CA GLY A 59 -0.57 4.86 9.21
C GLY A 59 -0.80 4.47 7.75
N GLU A 60 -1.85 3.71 7.50
CA GLU A 60 -2.20 3.22 6.15
C GLU A 60 -2.59 4.32 5.17
N PRO A 61 -3.40 5.35 5.53
CA PRO A 61 -3.79 6.36 4.55
C PRO A 61 -2.57 7.14 4.00
N PRO A 62 -1.66 7.68 4.84
CA PRO A 62 -0.48 8.38 4.32
C PRO A 62 0.50 7.46 3.59
N SER A 63 0.63 6.19 4.02
CA SER A 63 1.51 5.22 3.36
C SER A 63 1.02 4.89 1.95
N ASN A 64 -0.26 4.54 1.80
CA ASN A 64 -0.85 4.21 0.51
C ASN A 64 -0.86 5.42 -0.44
N ALA A 65 -1.12 6.62 0.11
CA ALA A 65 -1.00 7.88 -0.64
C ALA A 65 0.39 8.06 -1.25
N LEU A 66 1.44 7.87 -0.44
CA LEU A 66 2.83 8.01 -0.87
C LEU A 66 3.18 6.99 -1.95
N MET A 67 2.85 5.71 -1.74
CA MET A 67 3.18 4.65 -2.70
C MET A 67 2.46 4.84 -4.03
N CYS A 68 1.16 5.17 -4.00
CA CYS A 68 0.40 5.44 -5.22
C CYS A 68 0.94 6.69 -5.95
N SER A 69 1.36 7.72 -5.22
CA SER A 69 1.96 8.93 -5.80
C SER A 69 3.31 8.66 -6.46
N ILE A 70 4.17 7.86 -5.81
CA ILE A 70 5.46 7.47 -6.38
C ILE A 70 5.23 6.67 -7.67
N GLY A 71 4.35 5.67 -7.63
CA GLY A 71 4.05 4.86 -8.81
C GLY A 71 3.49 5.71 -9.94
N ALA A 72 2.56 6.61 -9.64
CA ALA A 72 1.98 7.50 -10.65
C ALA A 72 3.00 8.51 -11.19
N ALA A 73 3.88 9.07 -10.36
CA ALA A 73 4.95 9.97 -10.81
C ALA A 73 5.90 9.26 -11.80
N VAL A 74 6.34 8.04 -11.47
CA VAL A 74 7.14 7.21 -12.38
C VAL A 74 6.37 6.95 -13.68
N ALA A 75 5.10 6.53 -13.58
CA ALA A 75 4.30 6.25 -14.76
C ALA A 75 4.10 7.49 -15.63
N THR A 76 3.88 8.67 -15.04
CA THR A 76 3.76 9.92 -15.80
C THR A 76 5.02 10.23 -16.60
N VAL A 77 6.20 10.09 -16.00
CA VAL A 77 7.48 10.33 -16.67
C VAL A 77 7.69 9.33 -17.81
N LEU A 78 7.37 8.05 -17.60
CA LEU A 78 7.49 7.03 -18.64
C LEU A 78 6.54 7.26 -19.83
N ILE A 79 5.35 7.78 -19.57
CA ILE A 79 4.37 8.11 -20.61
C ILE A 79 4.77 9.40 -21.34
N SER A 80 5.10 10.47 -20.62
CA SER A 80 5.33 11.80 -21.19
C SER A 80 6.68 11.92 -21.90
N GLU A 81 7.76 11.46 -21.27
CA GLU A 81 9.12 11.68 -21.77
C GLU A 81 9.60 10.53 -22.66
N PHE A 82 9.27 9.30 -22.27
CA PHE A 82 9.78 8.10 -22.93
C PHE A 82 8.77 7.48 -23.92
N THR A 83 7.56 8.04 -24.03
CA THR A 83 6.49 7.56 -24.94
C THR A 83 6.17 6.06 -24.78
N VAL A 84 6.39 5.53 -23.58
CA VAL A 84 6.11 4.12 -23.27
C VAL A 84 4.61 3.89 -23.26
N SER A 85 4.16 2.72 -23.74
CA SER A 85 2.76 2.34 -23.68
C SER A 85 2.23 2.46 -22.24
N PRO A 86 1.05 3.08 -22.03
CA PRO A 86 0.50 3.31 -20.70
C PRO A 86 0.46 2.06 -19.84
N LEU A 87 0.08 0.91 -20.39
CA LEU A 87 0.03 -0.35 -19.65
C LEU A 87 1.39 -0.69 -19.01
N PHE A 88 2.47 -0.63 -19.79
CA PHE A 88 3.81 -0.90 -19.27
C PHE A 88 4.25 0.17 -18.27
N ALA A 89 3.94 1.43 -18.52
CA ALA A 89 4.27 2.52 -17.61
C ALA A 89 3.60 2.35 -16.23
N LEU A 90 2.33 1.95 -16.17
CA LEU A 90 1.63 1.69 -14.91
C LEU A 90 2.22 0.47 -14.18
N VAL A 91 2.59 -0.58 -14.91
CA VAL A 91 3.25 -1.77 -14.34
C VAL A 91 4.63 -1.42 -13.76
N PHE A 92 5.45 -0.68 -14.50
CA PHE A 92 6.77 -0.26 -13.99
C PHE A 92 6.65 0.71 -12.81
N GLY A 93 5.70 1.64 -12.86
CA GLY A 93 5.43 2.56 -11.75
C GLY A 93 5.04 1.82 -10.47
N SER A 94 4.08 0.89 -10.55
CA SER A 94 3.66 0.08 -9.40
C SER A 94 4.77 -0.84 -8.89
N LEU A 95 5.62 -1.39 -9.77
CA LEU A 95 6.79 -2.19 -9.36
C LEU A 95 7.78 -1.37 -8.53
N ILE A 96 8.11 -0.15 -8.97
CA ILE A 96 9.02 0.73 -8.21
C ILE A 96 8.41 1.11 -6.87
N ALA A 97 7.12 1.44 -6.84
CA ALA A 97 6.40 1.73 -5.60
C ALA A 97 6.43 0.54 -4.62
N ALA A 98 6.22 -0.68 -5.11
CA ALA A 98 6.27 -1.90 -4.29
C ALA A 98 7.67 -2.15 -3.69
N CYS A 99 8.74 -1.94 -4.45
CA CYS A 99 10.12 -2.04 -3.94
C CYS A 99 10.40 -1.03 -2.81
N ILE A 100 9.92 0.21 -2.97
CA ILE A 100 10.06 1.24 -1.96
C ILE A 100 9.24 0.89 -0.71
N HIS A 101 7.99 0.44 -0.88
CA HIS A 101 7.13 -0.01 0.22
C HIS A 101 7.75 -1.15 1.01
N GLY A 102 8.28 -2.18 0.33
CA GLY A 102 8.98 -3.28 0.98
C GLY A 102 10.21 -2.83 1.77
N THR A 103 10.99 -1.88 1.22
CA THR A 103 12.15 -1.30 1.90
C THR A 103 11.74 -0.57 3.17
N PHE A 104 10.67 0.24 3.11
CA PHE A 104 10.13 0.92 4.27
C PHE A 104 9.57 -0.06 5.31
N ALA A 105 8.89 -1.12 4.89
CA ALA A 105 8.31 -2.13 5.77
C ALA A 105 9.39 -2.87 6.59
N VAL A 106 10.48 -3.28 5.93
CA VAL A 106 11.63 -3.92 6.60
C VAL A 106 12.33 -2.94 7.54
N THR A 107 12.61 -1.72 7.07
CA THR A 107 13.30 -0.70 7.86
C THR A 107 12.51 -0.34 9.12
N ALA A 108 11.19 -0.22 9.00
CA ALA A 108 10.32 0.07 10.13
C ALA A 108 10.29 -1.08 11.14
N THR A 109 10.18 -2.32 10.66
CA THR A 109 10.17 -3.52 11.53
C THR A 109 11.48 -3.62 12.33
N ILE A 110 12.63 -3.56 11.65
CA ILE A 110 13.95 -3.65 12.30
C ILE A 110 14.18 -2.46 13.23
N GLY A 111 13.83 -1.24 12.81
CA GLY A 111 13.99 -0.02 13.61
C GLY A 111 13.21 -0.08 14.92
N ARG A 112 11.99 -0.62 14.92
CA ARG A 112 11.20 -0.81 16.14
C ARG A 112 11.75 -1.92 17.03
N CYS A 113 12.14 -3.07 16.48
CA CYS A 113 12.76 -4.11 17.30
C CYS A 113 14.06 -3.61 17.96
N ALA A 114 14.85 -2.77 17.27
CA ALA A 114 16.05 -2.16 17.84
C ALA A 114 15.73 -1.22 19.02
N SER A 115 14.66 -0.41 18.92
CA SER A 115 14.23 0.47 20.02
C SER A 115 13.70 -0.30 21.23
N GLN A 116 13.18 -1.51 21.01
CA GLN A 116 12.70 -2.41 22.07
C GLN A 116 13.76 -3.40 22.59
N SER A 117 15.04 -3.21 22.25
CA SER A 117 16.14 -4.08 22.71
C SER A 117 16.22 -4.22 24.24
N ARG A 118 15.85 -3.17 24.99
CA ARG A 118 15.74 -3.20 26.47
C ARG A 118 14.76 -4.27 26.96
N PHE A 119 13.73 -4.55 26.19
CA PHE A 119 12.67 -5.51 26.51
C PHE A 119 12.93 -6.91 25.93
N LYS A 120 14.14 -7.15 25.41
CA LYS A 120 14.57 -8.44 24.83
C LYS A 120 13.68 -8.92 23.67
N GLN A 121 13.04 -8.00 22.93
CA GLN A 121 12.35 -8.34 21.67
C GLN A 121 13.39 -8.74 20.62
N PRO A 122 13.40 -9.99 20.14
CA PRO A 122 14.35 -10.42 19.14
C PRO A 122 13.89 -10.04 17.72
N ILE A 123 14.84 -9.97 16.80
CA ILE A 123 14.55 -9.82 15.37
C ILE A 123 14.42 -11.22 14.76
N TYR A 124 13.23 -11.53 14.26
CA TYR A 124 12.92 -12.80 13.60
C TYR A 124 13.19 -12.69 12.09
N LEU A 125 14.32 -13.22 11.64
CA LEU A 125 14.74 -13.14 10.23
C LEU A 125 13.87 -14.00 9.30
N ASP A 126 13.32 -15.09 9.81
CA ASP A 126 12.35 -15.95 9.12
C ASP A 126 11.06 -15.17 8.78
N MET A 127 10.57 -14.37 9.73
CA MET A 127 9.41 -13.49 9.52
C MET A 127 9.70 -12.45 8.44
N ILE A 128 10.86 -11.79 8.49
CA ILE A 128 11.24 -10.79 7.47
C ILE A 128 11.27 -11.44 6.09
N ARG A 129 11.88 -12.62 5.99
CA ARG A 129 11.97 -13.37 4.73
C ARG A 129 10.60 -13.77 4.17
N SER A 130 9.65 -14.18 5.00
CA SER A 130 8.35 -14.67 4.53
C SER A 130 7.34 -13.55 4.25
N HIS A 131 7.30 -12.50 5.08
CA HIS A 131 6.27 -11.46 5.00
C HIS A 131 6.62 -10.37 3.99
N THR A 132 7.91 -10.02 3.82
CA THR A 132 8.33 -8.93 2.94
C THR A 132 7.93 -9.15 1.47
N PRO A 133 8.16 -10.33 0.85
CA PRO A 133 7.73 -10.55 -0.52
C PRO A 133 6.21 -10.50 -0.70
N ALA A 134 5.46 -10.98 0.29
CA ALA A 134 4.00 -10.95 0.25
C ALA A 134 3.48 -9.50 0.35
N ILE A 135 4.03 -8.71 1.28
CA ILE A 135 3.77 -7.27 1.41
C ILE A 135 4.02 -6.54 0.08
N MET A 136 5.17 -6.78 -0.54
CA MET A 136 5.50 -6.19 -1.84
C MET A 136 4.52 -6.61 -2.94
N GLY A 137 4.11 -7.88 -2.95
CA GLY A 137 3.15 -8.41 -3.93
C GLY A 137 1.77 -7.76 -3.84
N TYR A 138 1.23 -7.64 -2.64
CA TYR A 138 -0.07 -6.99 -2.46
C TYR A 138 0.01 -5.47 -2.66
N ALA A 139 1.08 -4.82 -2.20
CA ALA A 139 1.31 -3.40 -2.46
C ALA A 139 1.43 -3.09 -3.96
N PHE A 140 2.05 -3.99 -4.75
CA PHE A 140 2.06 -3.89 -6.20
C PHE A 140 0.64 -3.91 -6.78
N ILE A 141 -0.20 -4.86 -6.35
CA ILE A 141 -1.58 -4.99 -6.84
C ILE A 141 -2.40 -3.73 -6.49
N THR A 142 -2.35 -3.30 -5.22
CA THR A 142 -3.06 -2.10 -4.74
C THR A 142 -2.65 -0.86 -5.53
N THR A 143 -1.35 -0.62 -5.68
CA THR A 143 -0.83 0.53 -6.43
C THR A 143 -1.21 0.43 -7.90
N PHE A 144 -1.01 -0.72 -8.56
CA PHE A 144 -1.36 -0.92 -9.96
C PHE A 144 -2.83 -0.64 -10.23
N CYS A 145 -3.73 -1.19 -9.44
CA CYS A 145 -5.17 -0.95 -9.57
C CYS A 145 -5.54 0.53 -9.36
N THR A 146 -4.92 1.19 -8.37
CA THR A 146 -5.12 2.63 -8.11
C THR A 146 -4.63 3.50 -9.27
N LEU A 147 -3.49 3.13 -9.88
CA LEU A 147 -2.95 3.76 -11.07
C LEU A 147 -3.88 3.58 -12.28
N VAL A 148 -4.44 2.38 -12.48
CA VAL A 148 -5.42 2.11 -13.55
C VAL A 148 -6.67 2.98 -13.37
N VAL A 149 -7.24 3.05 -12.17
CA VAL A 149 -8.37 3.93 -11.86
C VAL A 149 -8.03 5.38 -12.21
N SER A 150 -6.89 5.86 -11.72
CA SER A 150 -6.43 7.24 -11.94
C SER A 150 -6.21 7.54 -13.42
N TYR A 151 -5.65 6.59 -14.17
CA TYR A 151 -5.40 6.72 -15.61
C TYR A 151 -6.69 6.75 -16.43
N LEU A 152 -7.66 5.88 -16.11
CA LEU A 152 -8.96 5.89 -16.78
C LEU A 152 -9.71 7.19 -16.50
N MET A 153 -9.61 7.73 -15.28
CA MET A 153 -10.18 9.03 -14.94
C MET A 153 -9.53 10.18 -15.71
N THR A 154 -8.20 10.20 -15.86
CA THR A 154 -7.54 11.28 -16.60
C THR A 154 -7.77 11.17 -18.11
N VAL A 155 -7.53 10.01 -18.70
CA VAL A 155 -7.50 9.85 -20.16
C VAL A 155 -8.87 9.63 -20.76
N VAL A 156 -9.73 8.83 -20.12
CA VAL A 156 -11.03 8.45 -20.70
C VAL A 156 -12.14 9.38 -20.20
N LEU A 157 -12.18 9.65 -18.90
CA LEU A 157 -13.19 10.54 -18.33
C LEU A 157 -12.83 12.04 -18.43
N GLY A 158 -11.60 12.37 -18.82
CA GLY A 158 -11.15 13.76 -19.01
C GLY A 158 -11.10 14.56 -17.70
N HIS A 159 -10.82 13.91 -16.57
CA HIS A 159 -10.74 14.58 -15.28
C HIS A 159 -9.59 15.61 -15.30
N PRO A 160 -9.81 16.87 -14.85
CA PRO A 160 -8.82 17.95 -14.96
C PRO A 160 -7.59 17.80 -14.05
N PHE A 161 -7.52 16.73 -13.27
CA PHE A 161 -6.47 16.53 -12.27
C PHE A 161 -5.37 15.62 -12.81
N PRO A 162 -4.09 15.93 -12.55
CA PRO A 162 -2.99 15.11 -13.04
C PRO A 162 -3.03 13.71 -12.42
N LEU A 163 -2.51 12.72 -13.16
CA LEU A 163 -2.49 11.31 -12.76
C LEU A 163 -1.97 11.13 -11.33
N THR A 164 -0.86 11.80 -11.00
CA THR A 164 -0.22 11.73 -9.69
C THR A 164 -1.11 12.23 -8.56
N MET A 165 -1.88 13.30 -8.80
CA MET A 165 -2.79 13.83 -7.79
C MET A 165 -4.01 12.93 -7.59
N LEU A 166 -4.55 12.34 -8.67
CA LEU A 166 -5.63 11.36 -8.54
C LEU A 166 -5.15 10.11 -7.81
N ALA A 167 -3.96 9.60 -8.14
CA ALA A 167 -3.38 8.45 -7.45
C ALA A 167 -3.13 8.72 -5.97
N PHE A 168 -2.70 9.94 -5.62
CA PHE A 168 -2.60 10.38 -4.23
C PHE A 168 -3.94 10.33 -3.50
N ILE A 169 -4.99 10.93 -4.08
CA ILE A 169 -6.34 11.01 -3.48
C ILE A 169 -6.92 9.61 -3.29
N TRP A 170 -6.85 8.77 -4.32
CA TRP A 170 -7.36 7.39 -4.23
C TRP A 170 -6.50 6.52 -3.31
N GLY A 171 -5.19 6.73 -3.27
CA GLY A 171 -4.31 6.06 -2.31
C GLY A 171 -4.65 6.39 -0.86
N ILE A 172 -4.92 7.67 -0.53
CA ILE A 172 -5.44 8.05 0.80
C ILE A 172 -6.76 7.33 1.07
N THR A 173 -7.66 7.31 0.08
CA THR A 173 -9.02 6.77 0.26
C THR A 173 -8.97 5.28 0.56
N ILE A 174 -8.18 4.53 -0.20
CA ILE A 174 -8.00 3.08 0.02
C ILE A 174 -7.38 2.84 1.39
N GLY A 175 -6.27 3.51 1.74
CA GLY A 175 -5.64 3.32 3.05
C GLY A 175 -6.49 3.83 4.23
N ALA A 176 -7.42 4.74 4.01
CA ALA A 176 -8.40 5.13 5.02
C ALA A 176 -9.47 4.05 5.23
N ILE A 177 -9.88 3.38 4.16
CA ILE A 177 -10.80 2.25 4.22
C ILE A 177 -10.14 1.08 4.95
N GLY A 178 -8.94 0.65 4.54
CA GLY A 178 -8.17 -0.39 5.24
C GLY A 178 -8.02 -0.09 6.72
N SER A 179 -7.66 1.16 7.03
CA SER A 179 -7.43 1.55 8.43
C SER A 179 -8.71 1.50 9.27
N SER A 180 -9.88 1.63 8.63
CA SER A 180 -11.18 1.54 9.28
C SER A 180 -11.69 0.11 9.41
N THR A 181 -11.22 -0.82 8.58
CA THR A 181 -11.52 -2.26 8.69
C THR A 181 -10.90 -2.86 9.95
N GLY A 182 -9.74 -2.33 10.37
CA GLY A 182 -9.08 -2.65 11.63
C GLY A 182 -7.96 -3.68 11.48
N ASP A 183 -7.17 -3.85 12.55
CA ASP A 183 -6.03 -4.75 12.57
C ASP A 183 -6.42 -6.12 13.15
N VAL A 184 -6.24 -7.21 12.39
CA VAL A 184 -6.44 -8.58 12.90
C VAL A 184 -5.52 -8.94 14.06
N HIS A 185 -4.39 -8.23 14.20
CA HIS A 185 -3.47 -8.42 15.33
C HIS A 185 -3.94 -7.72 16.60
N TYR A 186 -4.98 -6.88 16.55
CA TYR A 186 -5.51 -6.21 17.73
C TYR A 186 -6.07 -7.20 18.76
N GLY A 187 -5.49 -7.23 19.96
CA GLY A 187 -5.86 -8.16 21.03
C GLY A 187 -5.14 -9.51 20.99
N ALA A 188 -4.32 -9.77 19.96
CA ALA A 188 -3.54 -11.00 19.84
C ALA A 188 -2.29 -11.02 20.77
N GLU A 189 -2.00 -9.90 21.42
CA GLU A 189 -0.89 -9.71 22.35
C GLU A 189 -1.19 -10.07 23.84
N ARG A 190 -2.30 -10.77 24.12
CA ARG A 190 -2.69 -11.20 25.47
C ARG A 190 -2.32 -12.64 25.79
#